data_AF-A0A6V7J527-F1
#
_entry.id   AF-A0A6V7J527-F1
#
_cell.length_a   1.000
_cell.length_b   1.000
_cell.length_c   1.000
_cell.angle_alpha   90.00
_cell.angle_beta   90.00
_cell.angle_gamma   90.00
#
_symmetry.space_group_name_H-M   'P 1'
#
loop_
_entity.id
_entity.type
_entity.pdbx_description
1 polymer ?
#
loop_
_entity_poly.entity_id
_entity_poly.type
_entity_poly.pdbx_seq_one_letter_code
_entity_poly.pdbx_strand_id
1 'polypeptide(L)' 'EKVRKEVDETFEKSNGSLGMAELQSLTYLEMCIKESLRLYPVAPAIQRILEDDLQF' A
#
# COMPACT_ATOMS: atom_id res chain seq x y z
N GLU A 1 12.76 11.99 1.78
CA GLU A 1 13.57 12.16 0.55
C GLU A 1 13.41 11.04 -0.47
N LYS A 2 13.58 9.74 -0.14
CA LYS A 2 13.50 8.65 -1.14
C LYS A 2 12.14 8.53 -1.86
N VAL A 3 11.01 8.51 -1.12
CA VAL A 3 9.65 8.53 -1.71
C VAL A 3 9.46 9.74 -2.63
N ARG A 4 9.89 10.93 -2.19
CA ARG A 4 9.71 12.16 -2.98
C ARG A 4 10.41 12.06 -4.33
N LYS A 5 11.67 11.62 -4.33
CA LYS A 5 12.43 11.38 -5.57
C LYS A 5 11.73 10.40 -6.50
N GLU A 6 11.24 9.27 -5.98
CA GLU A 6 10.51 8.29 -6.79
C GLU A 6 9.25 8.89 -7.44
N VAL A 7 8.50 9.69 -6.68
CA VAL A 7 7.28 10.34 -7.17
C VAL A 7 7.62 11.39 -8.23
N ASP A 8 8.62 12.23 -7.98
CA ASP A 8 9.04 13.28 -8.91
C ASP A 8 9.54 12.67 -10.23
N GLU A 9 10.40 11.64 -10.17
CA GLU A 9 10.90 10.93 -11.35
C GLU A 9 9.78 10.27 -12.17
N THR A 10 8.78 9.69 -11.50
CA THR A 10 7.64 9.06 -12.17
C THR A 10 6.76 10.11 -12.85
N PHE A 11 6.53 11.24 -12.17
CA PHE A 11 5.72 12.34 -12.70
C PHE A 11 6.37 13.00 -13.93
N GLU A 12 7.69 13.19 -13.91
CA GLU A 12 8.44 13.69 -15.07
C GLU A 12 8.37 12.70 -16.24
N LYS A 13 8.53 11.39 -15.99
CA LYS A 13 8.46 10.34 -17.02
C LYS A 13 7.09 10.23 -17.68
N SER A 14 6.02 10.47 -16.93
CA SER A 14 4.65 10.37 -17.42
C SER A 14 4.09 11.70 -17.94
N ASN A 15 4.98 12.70 -18.14
CA ASN A 15 4.65 14.01 -18.70
C ASN A 15 3.48 14.69 -17.95
N GLY A 16 3.44 14.51 -16.63
CA GLY A 16 2.44 15.07 -15.73
C GLY A 16 1.10 14.30 -15.64
N SER A 17 0.92 13.22 -16.40
CA SER A 17 -0.26 12.36 -16.29
C SER A 17 0.00 11.21 -15.33
N LEU A 18 -0.80 11.09 -14.26
CA LEU A 18 -0.74 9.96 -13.34
C LEU A 18 -1.97 9.08 -13.52
N GLY A 19 -1.84 8.03 -14.32
CA GLY A 19 -2.81 6.95 -14.43
C GLY A 19 -2.49 5.80 -13.49
N MET A 20 -3.25 4.70 -13.60
CA MET A 20 -3.04 3.54 -12.74
C MET A 20 -1.69 2.84 -12.98
N ALA A 21 -1.18 2.86 -14.21
CA ALA A 21 0.10 2.24 -14.54
C ALA A 21 1.26 2.96 -13.85
N GLU A 22 1.24 4.29 -13.83
CA GLU A 22 2.23 5.13 -13.17
C GLU A 22 2.18 4.95 -11.66
N LEU A 23 0.96 4.93 -11.08
CA LEU A 23 0.79 4.68 -9.65
C LEU A 23 1.29 3.29 -9.23
N GLN A 24 1.10 2.28 -10.06
CA GLN A 24 1.62 0.92 -9.82
C GLN A 24 3.15 0.86 -9.88
N SER A 25 3.81 1.81 -10.56
CA SER A 25 5.28 1.86 -10.62
C SER A 25 5.93 2.46 -9.35
N LEU A 26 5.17 3.14 -8.48
CA LEU A 26 5.64 3.77 -7.24
C LEU A 26 5.85 2.75 -6.11
N THR A 27 6.86 1.90 -6.28
CA THR A 27 7.13 0.74 -5.40
C THR A 27 7.52 1.17 -3.99
N TYR A 28 8.36 2.19 -3.85
CA TYR A 28 8.84 2.67 -2.56
C TYR A 28 7.72 3.35 -1.76
N LEU A 29 6.87 4.13 -2.43
CA LEU A 29 5.65 4.67 -1.83
C LEU A 29 4.71 3.55 -1.34
N GLU A 30 4.50 2.51 -2.15
CA GLU A 30 3.66 1.36 -1.77
C GLU A 30 4.22 0.66 -0.52
N MET A 31 5.55 0.44 -0.45
CA MET A 31 6.20 -0.12 0.73
C MET A 31 5.98 0.76 1.97
N CYS A 32 6.09 2.08 1.85
CA CYS A 32 5.83 2.99 2.96
C CYS A 32 4.38 2.90 3.46
N ILE A 33 3.41 2.81 2.55
CA ILE A 33 1.99 2.64 2.91
C ILE A 33 1.78 1.30 3.62
N LYS A 34 2.30 0.19 3.05
CA LYS A 34 2.18 -1.15 3.64
C LYS A 34 2.79 -1.22 5.04
N GLU A 35 3.97 -0.62 5.24
CA GLU A 35 4.63 -0.63 6.54
C GLU A 35 3.90 0.25 7.56
N SER A 36 3.34 1.37 7.12
CA SER A 36 2.47 2.21 7.96
C SER A 36 1.24 1.43 8.42
N LEU A 37 0.61 0.66 7.54
CA LEU A 37 -0.54 -0.20 7.88
C LEU A 37 -0.16 -1.42 8.74
N ARG A 38 1.07 -1.93 8.62
CA ARG A 38 1.60 -3.00 9.49
C ARG A 38 1.74 -2.52 10.94
N LEU A 39 2.23 -1.29 11.12
CA LEU A 39 2.41 -0.67 12.44
C LEU A 39 1.09 -0.10 12.99
N TYR A 40 0.29 0.49 12.13
CA TYR A 40 -0.96 1.19 12.46
C TYR A 40 -2.11 0.65 11.58
N PRO A 41 -2.59 -0.57 11.86
CA PRO A 41 -3.69 -1.15 11.12
C PRO A 41 -4.96 -0.30 11.31
N VAL A 42 -5.66 0.00 10.21
CA VAL A 42 -6.93 0.76 10.24
C VAL A 42 -8.01 0.00 11.01
N ALA A 43 -8.03 -1.33 10.86
CA ALA A 43 -8.90 -2.24 11.61
C ALA A 43 -8.04 -3.15 12.49
N PRO A 44 -7.81 -2.81 13.77
CA PRO A 44 -6.90 -3.56 14.65
C PRO A 44 -7.44 -4.93 15.07
N ALA A 45 -8.75 -5.19 14.92
CA ALA A 45 -9.36 -6.48 15.20
C ALA A 45 -10.38 -6.83 14.11
N ILE A 46 -10.35 -8.09 13.67
CA ILE A 46 -11.34 -8.67 12.76
C ILE A 46 -11.91 -9.90 13.48
N GLN A 47 -13.14 -9.80 13.97
CA GLN A 47 -13.78 -10.85 14.76
C GLN A 47 -14.64 -11.77 13.88
N ARG A 48 -14.72 -13.04 14.26
CA ARG A 48 -15.61 -14.05 13.65
C ARG A 48 -16.20 -14.92 14.76
N ILE A 49 -17.36 -15.50 14.50
CA ILE A 49 -18.01 -16.50 15.35
C ILE A 49 -17.87 -17.85 14.64
N LEU A 50 -17.53 -18.90 15.39
CA LEU A 50 -17.46 -20.25 14.85
C LEU A 50 -18.87 -20.78 14.61
N GLU A 51 -19.13 -21.32 13.42
CA GLU A 51 -20.39 -22.02 13.11
C GLU A 51 -20.35 -23.47 13.60
N ASP A 52 -19.18 -24.11 13.54
CA ASP A 52 -18.93 -25.50 13.96
C ASP A 52 -17.61 -25.62 14.75
N ASP A 53 -17.43 -26.74 15.46
CA ASP A 53 -16.22 -27.06 16.23
C ASP A 53 -14.99 -27.21 15.32
N LEU A 54 -13.83 -26.73 15.79
CA LEU A 54 -12.56 -26.86 15.08
C LEU A 54 -12.08 -28.31 15.06
N GLN A 55 -11.83 -28.85 13.87
CA GLN A 55 -11.12 -30.12 13.68
C GLN A 55 -9.65 -29.82 13.35
N PHE A 56 -8.72 -30.35 14.15
CA PHE A 56 -7.26 -30.18 14.00
C PHE A 56 -6.62 -31.41 13.37
#